data_AF-A0A538AB61-F1
#
_entry.id   AF-A0A538AB61-F1
#
_cell.length_a   1.000
_cell.length_b   1.000
_cell.length_c   1.000
_cell.angle_alpha   90.00
_cell.angle_beta   90.00
_cell.angle_gamma   90.00
#
_symmetry.space_group_name_H-M   'P 1'
#
loop_
_entity.id
_entity.type
_entity.pdbx_description
1 polymer ?
#
loop_
_entity_poly.entity_id
_entity_poly.type
_entity_poly.pdbx_seq_one_letter_code
_entity_poly.pdbx_strand_id
1 'polypeptide(L)'
;MRIQVHPHAREDLLEFLRHVDCEARADGDGALIVEVPDAVGEEQARLEVDLYLKAWQASHPDVEANLLEIPRSGVEGEDEASD
;
A
#
# COMPACT_ATOMS: atom_id res chain seq x y z
N MET A 1 1.79 1.62 -3.36
CA MET A 1 0.46 1.29 -2.79
C MET A 1 0.14 2.22 -1.62
N ARG A 2 -1.15 2.38 -1.26
CA ARG A 2 -1.60 3.20 -0.13
C ARG A 2 -2.33 2.35 0.90
N ILE A 3 -2.02 2.51 2.18
CA ILE A 3 -2.71 1.85 3.29
C ILE A 3 -3.31 2.91 4.21
N GLN A 4 -4.59 2.76 4.55
CA GLN A 4 -5.24 3.54 5.59
C GLN A 4 -5.25 2.73 6.89
N VAL A 5 -4.86 3.37 7.99
CA VAL A 5 -4.85 2.78 9.34
C VAL A 5 -5.19 3.86 10.36
N HIS A 6 -5.66 3.47 11.54
CA HIS A 6 -5.89 4.43 12.61
C HIS A 6 -4.56 5.13 13.00
N PRO A 7 -4.55 6.46 13.23
CA PRO A 7 -3.35 7.21 13.61
C PRO A 7 -2.50 6.63 14.75
N HIS A 8 -3.10 5.97 15.74
CA HIS A 8 -2.38 5.42 16.90
C HIS A 8 -1.55 4.18 16.55
N ALA A 9 -1.90 3.47 15.47
CA ALA A 9 -1.21 2.25 15.03
C ALA A 9 -0.31 2.50 13.81
N ARG A 10 -0.25 3.75 13.33
CA ARG A 10 0.48 4.13 12.12
C ARG A 10 1.99 3.88 12.24
N GLU A 11 2.57 4.22 13.38
CA GLU A 11 4.01 4.05 13.62
C GLU A 11 4.38 2.57 13.71
N ASP A 12 3.60 1.80 14.48
CA ASP A 12 3.76 0.35 14.59
C ASP A 12 3.64 -0.38 13.24
N LEU A 13 2.61 -0.07 12.44
CA LEU A 13 2.46 -0.63 11.10
C LEU A 13 3.63 -0.25 10.18
N LEU A 14 4.12 0.99 10.27
CA LEU A 14 5.25 1.46 9.46
C LEU A 14 6.55 0.75 9.85
N GLU A 15 6.78 0.47 11.14
CA GLU A 15 7.91 -0.33 11.60
C GLU A 15 7.80 -1.77 11.14
N PHE A 16 6.62 -2.38 11.26
CA PHE A 16 6.36 -3.73 10.77
C PHE A 16 6.64 -3.87 9.27
N LEU A 17 6.13 -2.95 8.44
CA LEU A 17 6.34 -2.99 7.00
C LEU A 17 7.83 -2.91 6.63
N ARG A 18 8.60 -2.08 7.33
CA ARG A 18 10.06 -2.00 7.14
C ARG A 18 10.77 -3.26 7.58
N HIS A 19 10.26 -3.93 8.61
CA HIS A 19 10.82 -5.19 9.09
C HIS A 19 10.63 -6.34 8.10
N VAL A 20 9.55 -6.31 7.30
CA VAL A 20 9.26 -7.29 6.24
C VAL A 20 9.74 -6.81 4.85
N ASP A 21 10.82 -6.02 4.84
CA ASP A 21 11.51 -5.53 3.63
C ASP A 21 10.66 -4.68 2.67
N CYS A 22 9.55 -4.10 3.14
CA CYS A 22 8.81 -3.08 2.39
C CYS A 22 9.39 -1.68 2.66
N GLU A 23 9.41 -0.84 1.63
CA GLU A 23 9.68 0.59 1.80
C GLU A 23 8.37 1.30 2.19
N ALA A 24 8.31 1.80 3.44
CA ALA A 24 7.12 2.44 3.98
C ALA A 24 7.39 3.85 4.54
N ARG A 25 6.49 4.78 4.21
CA ARG A 25 6.50 6.17 4.71
C ARG A 25 5.09 6.68 4.98
N ALA A 26 4.96 7.60 5.93
CA ALA A 26 3.70 8.30 6.15
C ALA A 26 3.42 9.29 5.01
N ASP A 27 2.15 9.35 4.61
CA ASP A 27 1.59 10.37 3.72
C ASP A 27 1.01 11.52 4.55
N GLY A 28 0.98 12.73 3.98
CA GLY A 28 0.46 13.93 4.64
C GLY A 28 -1.00 13.82 5.06
N ASP A 29 -1.78 13.01 4.34
CA ASP A 29 -3.21 12.78 4.57
C ASP A 29 -3.49 11.68 5.63
N GLY A 30 -2.46 11.17 6.32
CA GLY A 30 -2.61 10.16 7.37
C GLY A 30 -2.59 8.71 6.88
N ALA A 31 -2.44 8.48 5.57
CA ALA A 31 -2.17 7.16 5.00
C ALA A 31 -0.69 6.77 5.11
N LEU A 32 -0.36 5.52 4.80
CA LEU A 32 0.99 5.05 4.53
C LEU A 32 1.17 4.80 3.03
N ILE A 33 2.30 5.22 2.48
CA ILE A 33 2.77 4.84 1.15
C ILE A 33 3.71 3.65 1.32
N VAL A 34 3.47 2.58 0.56
CA VAL A 34 4.22 1.34 0.62
C VAL A 34 4.67 0.90 -0.77
N GLU A 35 5.94 0.54 -0.89
CA GLU A 35 6.56 -0.03 -2.08
C GLU A 35 7.22 -1.37 -1.71
N VAL A 36 7.21 -2.31 -2.65
CA VAL A 36 7.84 -3.63 -2.51
C VAL A 36 9.00 -3.69 -3.52
N PRO A 37 10.25 -3.51 -3.08
CA PRO A 37 11.38 -3.30 -3.99
C PRO A 37 11.60 -4.44 -5.00
N ASP A 38 11.38 -5.69 -4.58
CA ASP A 38 11.67 -6.88 -5.38
C ASP A 38 10.44 -7.49 -6.07
N ALA A 39 9.31 -6.77 -6.10
CA ALA A 39 8.12 -7.24 -6.77
C ALA A 39 8.30 -7.22 -8.30
N VAL A 40 7.98 -8.34 -8.96
CA VAL A 40 8.06 -8.47 -10.43
C VAL A 40 6.99 -7.61 -11.14
N GLY A 41 5.94 -7.17 -10.42
CA GLY A 41 4.93 -6.26 -10.90
C GLY A 41 3.91 -5.85 -9.84
N GLU A 42 2.98 -4.95 -10.19
CA GLU A 42 1.99 -4.39 -9.27
C GLU A 42 1.11 -5.46 -8.60
N GLU A 43 0.74 -6.51 -9.33
CA GLU A 43 -0.12 -7.58 -8.81
C GLU A 43 0.60 -8.39 -7.72
N GLN A 44 1.86 -8.75 -7.93
CA GLN A 44 2.67 -9.43 -6.92
C GLN A 44 2.86 -8.52 -5.70
N ALA A 45 3.22 -7.25 -5.92
CA ALA A 45 3.38 -6.29 -4.84
C ALA A 45 2.10 -6.15 -4.00
N ARG A 46 0.94 -6.12 -4.66
CA ARG A 46 -0.38 -6.06 -4.01
C ARG A 46 -0.67 -7.31 -3.18
N LEU A 47 -0.37 -8.49 -3.71
CA LEU A 47 -0.56 -9.75 -3.00
C LEU A 47 0.33 -9.84 -1.75
N GLU A 48 1.60 -9.44 -1.87
CA GLU A 48 2.54 -9.43 -0.73
C GLU A 48 2.08 -8.46 0.36
N VAL A 49 1.75 -7.22 0.00
CA VAL A 49 1.27 -6.24 0.97
C VAL A 49 -0.04 -6.68 1.63
N ASP A 50 -0.98 -7.26 0.88
CA ASP A 50 -2.22 -7.80 1.46
C ASP A 50 -1.95 -8.93 2.46
N LEU A 51 -1.00 -9.82 2.15
CA LEU A 51 -0.59 -10.89 3.07
C LEU A 51 0.04 -10.33 4.35
N TYR A 52 0.97 -9.39 4.23
CA TYR A 52 1.61 -8.75 5.38
C TYR A 52 0.60 -7.97 6.23
N LEU A 53 -0.33 -7.25 5.60
CA LEU A 53 -1.36 -6.50 6.30
C LEU A 53 -2.26 -7.42 7.12
N LYS A 54 -2.69 -8.55 6.54
CA LYS A 54 -3.48 -9.57 7.26
C LYS A 54 -2.71 -10.18 8.44
N ALA A 55 -1.42 -10.46 8.26
CA ALA A 55 -0.57 -11.00 9.32
C ALA A 55 -0.44 -10.01 10.48
N TRP A 56 -0.21 -8.73 10.17
CA TRP A 56 -0.14 -7.67 11.18
C TRP A 56 -1.48 -7.47 11.91
N GLN A 57 -2.60 -7.44 11.18
CA GLN A 57 -3.94 -7.30 11.78
C GLN A 57 -4.30 -8.48 12.69
N ALA A 58 -3.82 -9.68 12.40
CA ALA A 58 -4.02 -10.84 13.29
C ALA A 58 -3.36 -10.64 14.68
N SER A 59 -2.30 -9.84 14.77
CA SER A 59 -1.69 -9.43 16.04
C SER A 59 -2.28 -8.16 16.65
N HIS A 60 -3.13 -7.45 15.91
CA HIS A 60 -3.77 -6.19 16.30
C HIS A 60 -5.30 -6.27 16.07
N PRO A 61 -6.02 -7.12 16.81
CA PRO A 61 -7.42 -7.43 16.52
C PRO A 61 -8.38 -6.24 16.64
N ASP A 62 -8.00 -5.21 17.40
CA ASP A 62 -8.79 -3.99 17.59
C ASP A 62 -8.48 -2.90 16.55
N VAL A 63 -7.58 -3.16 15.59
CA VAL A 63 -7.14 -2.18 14.60
C VAL A 63 -7.52 -2.62 13.18
N GLU A 64 -8.26 -1.75 12.50
CA GLU A 64 -8.54 -1.90 11.08
C GLU A 64 -7.49 -1.16 10.24
N ALA A 65 -6.91 -1.87 9.28
CA ALA A 65 -6.03 -1.31 8.28
C ALA A 65 -6.43 -1.83 6.90
N ASN A 66 -6.54 -0.94 5.91
CA ASN A 66 -7.12 -1.24 4.61
C ASN A 66 -6.20 -0.76 3.49
N LEU A 67 -5.98 -1.63 2.50
CA LEU A 67 -5.34 -1.24 1.25
C LEU A 67 -6.30 -0.37 0.43
N LEU A 68 -5.87 0.83 0.07
CA LEU A 68 -6.66 1.72 -0.78
C LEU A 68 -6.43 1.36 -2.24
N GLU A 69 -7.51 1.18 -2.98
CA GLU A 69 -7.44 1.12 -4.44
C GLU A 69 -7.06 2.51 -4.95
N ILE A 70 -5.84 2.65 -5.45
CA ILE A 70 -5.48 3.83 -6.22
C ILE A 70 -6.10 3.61 -7.60
N PRO A 71 -7.06 4.43 -8.06
CA PRO A 71 -7.50 4.34 -9.44
C PRO A 71 -6.24 4.53 -10.30
N ARG A 72 -5.92 3.55 -11.16
CA ARG A 72 -4.91 3.76 -12.20
C ARG A 72 -5.38 5.00 -12.95
N SER A 73 -4.69 6.12 -12.79
CA SER A 73 -4.99 7.32 -13.56
C SER A 73 -5.03 6.86 -15.02
N GLY A 74 -6.18 7.04 -15.65
CA GLY A 74 -6.45 6.48 -16.97
C GLY A 74 -5.30 6.81 -17.90
N VAL A 75 -4.77 5.79 -18.57
CA VAL A 75 -4.13 6.03 -19.85
C VAL A 75 -5.28 6.33 -20.80
N GLU A 76 -5.77 7.56 -20.79
CA GLU A 76 -6.48 8.14 -21.95
C GLU A 76 -5.40 8.38 -23.01
N GLY A 77 -4.95 7.27 -23.62
CA GLY A 77 -4.45 7.30 -24.98
C GLY A 77 -5.67 7.26 -25.88
N GLU A 78 -6.30 8.41 -26.09
CA GLU A 78 -7.08 8.60 -27.31
C GLU A 78 -6.09 8.94 -28.42
N ASP A 79 -5.90 7.94 -29.27
CA ASP A 79 -5.25 8.03 -30.57
C ASP A 79 -5.84 9.15 -31.44
N GLU A 80 -5.03 9.54 -32.43
CA GLU A 80 -5.37 10.19 -33.70
C GLU A 80 -5.26 11.72 -33.76
N ALA A 81 -4.00 12.17 -33.88
CA ALA A 81 -3.67 13.25 -34.79
C ALA A 81 -3.30 12.69 -36.17
N SER A 82 -4.00 13.18 -37.21
CA SER A 82 -3.65 13.22 -38.65
C SER A 82 -3.68 11.87 -39.39
N ASP A 83 -4.40 11.70 -40.52
CA ASP A 83 -4.64 12.56 -41.69
C ASP A 83 -6.00 12.24 -42.36
#